data_AF-A0A1W2DUQ8-F1
#
_entry.id   AF-A0A1W2DUQ8-F1
#
_cell.length_a   1.000
_cell.length_b   1.000
_cell.length_c   1.000
_cell.angle_alpha   90.00
_cell.angle_beta   90.00
_cell.angle_gamma   90.00
#
_symmetry.space_group_name_H-M   'P 1'
#
loop_
_entity.id
_entity.type
_entity.pdbx_description
1 polymer ?
#
loop_
_entity_poly.entity_id
_entity_poly.type
_entity_poly.pdbx_seq_one_letter_code
_entity_poly.pdbx_strand_id
1 'polypeptide(L)'
;MEDYTIHSADKKVLEYLPELTRQSEKERQDKIRLLYSHGFILTPFEKAFINPFHKRSIKYGMLTLNYKEIENYLDLNFNTKDDDVENLVEQLKIKSYKWGKIRMLLSGASLTYGIFFFVISIILYFLFRQNAKTIVIITMLSSCLIYYWVAYQTSMEDQSRTATLYIEKGGLLQFLTAVSIITTLVLIYFSYHSPLIYFAYIFYAILFGYFNVIITRNLKNEWWSINGFHTIKEYYIKTNYVQDSKLELRTDQIKSTSIEITNDKINLKEVMSTGIDFLTLIISRDEITRNDISISNNILQQLTTDKKIVNHFRERIEITFDGYNNTTEEIWEIPQVRKFVEKLDSEFPYWLYFLTKNGNGLYAIIKCFLIPNLIPEADIEINDLMLKNYLDNRGFPAMNHICNIAGISENENIQMTDRLFEYVQQKQL
;
A
#
# COMPACT_ATOMS: atom_id res chain seq x y z
N MET A 1 32.45 -24.57 -15.44
CA MET A 1 31.29 -25.48 -15.36
C MET A 1 31.43 -26.21 -14.04
N GLU A 2 30.87 -25.63 -12.99
CA GLU A 2 30.74 -26.30 -11.69
C GLU A 2 29.32 -26.85 -11.60
N ASP A 3 29.22 -28.14 -11.27
CA ASP A 3 27.99 -28.92 -11.22
C ASP A 3 27.04 -28.39 -10.14
N TYR A 4 25.87 -27.92 -10.56
CA TYR A 4 24.73 -27.68 -9.66
C TYR A 4 24.28 -29.03 -9.08
N THR A 5 24.77 -29.33 -7.87
CA THR A 5 24.37 -30.55 -7.16
C THR A 5 23.05 -30.26 -6.42
N ILE A 6 21.94 -30.66 -7.02
CA ILE A 6 20.60 -30.62 -6.39
C ILE A 6 20.66 -31.39 -5.06
N HIS A 7 20.26 -30.76 -3.96
CA HIS A 7 20.24 -31.39 -2.64
C HIS A 7 19.30 -32.61 -2.62
N SER A 8 19.70 -33.65 -1.90
CA SER A 8 18.99 -34.95 -1.86
C SER A 8 17.52 -34.88 -1.36
N ALA A 9 17.11 -33.76 -0.77
CA ALA A 9 15.75 -33.51 -0.34
C ALA A 9 14.80 -33.22 -1.52
N ASP A 10 15.26 -32.51 -2.55
CA ASP A 10 14.43 -32.11 -3.71
C ASP A 10 14.10 -33.30 -4.60
N LYS A 11 15.01 -34.28 -4.69
CA LYS A 11 14.80 -35.50 -5.49
C LYS A 11 13.65 -36.36 -4.96
N LYS A 12 13.45 -36.40 -3.63
CA LYS A 12 12.34 -37.15 -3.02
C LYS A 12 10.99 -36.49 -3.27
N VAL A 13 10.91 -35.15 -3.23
CA VAL A 13 9.65 -34.43 -3.51
C VAL A 13 9.22 -34.64 -4.96
N LEU A 14 10.18 -34.64 -5.89
CA LEU A 14 9.94 -34.90 -7.31
C LEU A 14 9.43 -36.33 -7.59
N GLU A 15 9.83 -37.33 -6.80
CA GLU A 15 9.32 -38.72 -6.91
C GLU A 15 7.83 -38.85 -6.53
N TYR A 16 7.30 -37.99 -5.66
CA TYR A 16 5.90 -38.04 -5.21
C TYR A 16 4.92 -37.21 -6.07
N LEU A 17 5.43 -36.31 -6.91
CA LEU A 17 4.59 -35.43 -7.75
C LEU A 17 3.66 -36.20 -8.72
N PRO A 18 4.10 -37.27 -9.41
CA PRO A 18 3.21 -38.04 -10.29
C PRO A 18 2.06 -38.72 -9.53
N GLU A 19 2.30 -39.19 -8.30
CA GLU A 19 1.26 -39.80 -7.46
C GLU A 19 0.23 -38.78 -6.99
N LEU A 20 0.68 -37.57 -6.59
CA LEU A 20 -0.19 -36.50 -6.14
C LEU A 20 -1.24 -36.12 -7.19
N THR A 21 -0.87 -36.13 -8.48
CA THR A 21 -1.81 -35.78 -9.57
C THR A 21 -2.98 -36.76 -9.76
N ARG A 22 -2.91 -37.97 -9.17
CA ARG A 22 -3.95 -39.01 -9.29
C ARG A 22 -4.88 -39.10 -8.07
N GLN A 23 -4.60 -38.33 -7.02
CA GLN A 23 -5.35 -38.37 -5.76
C GLN A 23 -6.52 -37.37 -5.76
N SER A 24 -7.50 -37.59 -4.88
CA SER A 24 -8.59 -36.64 -4.68
C SER A 24 -8.07 -35.31 -4.10
N GLU A 25 -8.80 -34.21 -4.31
CA GLU A 25 -8.38 -32.88 -3.83
C GLU A 25 -8.09 -32.87 -2.32
N LYS A 26 -8.93 -33.56 -1.54
CA LYS A 26 -8.77 -33.66 -0.10
C LYS A 26 -7.46 -34.38 0.28
N GLU A 27 -7.16 -35.50 -0.38
CA GLU A 27 -5.92 -36.26 -0.15
C GLU A 27 -4.68 -35.46 -0.54
N ARG A 28 -4.74 -34.67 -1.62
CA ARG A 28 -3.65 -33.76 -2.01
C ARG A 28 -3.39 -32.70 -0.95
N GLN A 29 -4.44 -32.04 -0.46
CA GLN A 29 -4.32 -31.01 0.57
C GLN A 29 -3.78 -31.57 1.90
N ASP A 30 -4.22 -32.77 2.28
CA ASP A 30 -3.73 -33.44 3.49
C ASP A 30 -2.25 -33.85 3.36
N LYS A 31 -1.81 -34.27 2.16
CA LYS A 31 -0.41 -34.64 1.90
C LYS A 31 0.50 -33.40 1.79
N ILE A 32 0.01 -32.27 1.27
CA ILE A 32 0.71 -30.97 1.31
C ILE A 32 0.90 -30.50 2.76
N ARG A 33 -0.14 -30.59 3.60
CA ARG A 33 -0.05 -30.26 5.02
C ARG A 33 0.97 -31.13 5.74
N LEU A 34 1.03 -32.42 5.40
CA LEU A 34 2.03 -33.35 5.92
C LEU A 34 3.45 -32.97 5.48
N LEU A 35 3.67 -32.50 4.24
CA LEU A 35 4.99 -32.03 3.79
C LEU A 35 5.43 -30.78 4.55
N TYR A 36 4.53 -29.81 4.77
CA TYR A 36 4.85 -28.63 5.58
C TYR A 36 5.15 -28.98 7.04
N SER A 37 4.43 -29.94 7.64
CA SER A 37 4.71 -30.36 9.02
C SER A 37 6.06 -31.06 9.19
N HIS A 38 6.68 -31.52 8.10
CA HIS A 38 8.03 -32.09 8.07
C HIS A 38 9.10 -31.10 7.59
N GLY A 39 8.76 -29.81 7.44
CA GLY A 39 9.71 -28.75 7.10
C GLY A 39 10.03 -28.59 5.62
N PHE A 40 9.27 -29.21 4.72
CA PHE A 40 9.43 -29.01 3.28
C PHE A 40 8.76 -27.70 2.83
N ILE A 41 9.48 -26.91 2.03
CA ILE A 41 8.97 -25.67 1.43
C ILE A 41 8.82 -25.91 -0.08
N LEU A 42 7.58 -25.94 -0.57
CA LEU A 42 7.30 -26.09 -2.00
C LEU A 42 7.56 -24.77 -2.75
N THR A 43 8.26 -24.85 -3.87
CA THR A 43 8.45 -23.74 -4.80
C THR A 43 7.12 -23.31 -5.46
N PRO A 44 7.02 -22.07 -5.96
CA PRO A 44 5.83 -21.62 -6.70
C PRO A 44 5.46 -22.51 -7.89
N PHE A 45 6.46 -23.10 -8.55
CA PHE A 45 6.26 -24.04 -9.67
C PHE A 45 5.64 -25.37 -9.20
N GLU A 46 6.13 -25.95 -8.11
CA GLU A 46 5.58 -27.20 -7.54
C GLU A 46 4.14 -27.00 -7.06
N LYS A 47 3.83 -25.83 -6.47
CA LYS A 47 2.45 -25.45 -6.10
C LYS A 47 1.54 -25.37 -7.33
N ALA A 48 2.03 -24.81 -8.43
CA ALA A 48 1.28 -24.71 -9.68
C ALA A 48 1.06 -26.07 -10.37
N PHE A 49 1.98 -27.01 -10.21
CA PHE A 49 1.87 -28.37 -10.75
C PHE A 49 0.82 -29.21 -10.01
N ILE A 50 0.63 -28.97 -8.71
CA ILE A 50 -0.30 -29.72 -7.87
C ILE A 50 -1.75 -29.23 -8.02
N ASN A 51 -1.98 -27.98 -8.45
CA ASN A 51 -3.32 -27.38 -8.57
C ASN A 51 -3.78 -27.21 -10.04
N PRO A 52 -4.73 -28.04 -10.53
CA PRO A 52 -5.13 -28.06 -11.94
C PRO A 52 -5.91 -26.82 -12.42
N PHE A 53 -6.34 -25.92 -11.53
CA PHE A 53 -6.98 -24.66 -11.93
C PHE A 53 -6.02 -23.63 -12.56
N HIS A 54 -4.70 -23.84 -12.44
CA HIS A 54 -3.70 -22.93 -13.02
C HIS A 54 -3.30 -23.24 -14.47
N LYS A 55 -3.85 -24.29 -15.10
CA LYS A 55 -3.44 -24.67 -16.47
C LYS A 55 -3.79 -23.62 -17.54
N ARG A 56 -4.82 -22.79 -17.33
CA ARG A 56 -5.11 -21.62 -18.18
C ARG A 56 -4.20 -20.43 -17.89
N SER A 57 -3.67 -20.34 -16.67
CA SER A 57 -2.75 -19.28 -16.24
C SER A 57 -1.38 -19.40 -16.89
N ILE A 58 -0.95 -20.60 -17.31
CA ILE A 58 0.36 -20.79 -17.98
C ILE A 58 0.43 -20.01 -19.31
N LYS A 59 -0.70 -19.85 -20.01
CA LYS A 59 -0.76 -19.07 -21.26
C LYS A 59 -0.70 -17.55 -21.03
N TYR A 60 -1.03 -17.09 -19.82
CA TYR A 60 -1.07 -15.67 -19.46
C TYR A 60 0.03 -15.26 -18.48
N GLY A 61 0.62 -16.20 -17.75
CA GLY A 61 1.74 -15.99 -16.83
C GLY A 61 3.06 -15.77 -17.54
N MET A 62 3.17 -16.17 -18.81
CA MET A 62 4.29 -15.74 -19.67
C MET A 62 4.31 -14.23 -19.92
N LEU A 63 3.19 -13.51 -19.71
CA LEU A 63 3.13 -12.05 -19.88
C LEU A 63 3.59 -11.29 -18.63
N THR A 64 3.86 -11.98 -17.51
CA THR A 64 4.26 -11.37 -16.22
C THR A 64 5.67 -11.75 -15.78
N LEU A 65 6.41 -12.52 -16.57
CA LEU A 65 7.80 -12.88 -16.28
C LEU A 65 8.75 -11.71 -16.58
N ASN A 66 9.83 -11.60 -15.79
CA ASN A 66 10.91 -10.67 -16.05
C ASN A 66 11.69 -11.12 -17.31
N TYR A 67 12.29 -10.16 -18.03
CA TYR A 67 13.10 -10.36 -19.25
C TYR A 67 14.04 -11.58 -19.17
N LYS A 68 14.75 -11.75 -18.05
CA LYS A 68 15.73 -12.83 -17.83
C LYS A 68 15.10 -14.22 -17.65
N GLU A 69 13.85 -14.28 -17.19
CA GLU A 69 13.10 -15.53 -17.00
C GLU A 69 12.47 -16.01 -18.31
N ILE A 70 12.09 -15.07 -19.18
CA ILE A 70 11.61 -15.36 -20.53
C ILE A 70 12.77 -15.86 -21.41
N GLU A 71 13.93 -15.21 -21.32
CA GLU A 71 15.15 -15.56 -22.06
C GLU A 71 15.65 -16.96 -21.69
N ASN A 72 15.79 -17.26 -20.39
CA ASN A 72 16.16 -18.59 -19.91
C ASN A 72 15.15 -19.68 -20.34
N TYR A 73 13.85 -19.37 -20.36
CA TYR A 73 12.83 -20.34 -20.76
C TYR A 73 12.85 -20.63 -22.26
N LEU A 74 13.11 -19.61 -23.10
CA LEU A 74 13.20 -19.76 -24.55
C LEU A 74 14.46 -20.53 -24.93
N ASP A 75 15.62 -20.19 -24.36
CA ASP A 75 16.88 -20.91 -24.57
C ASP A 75 16.81 -22.38 -24.17
N LEU A 76 16.08 -22.70 -23.08
CA LEU A 76 15.96 -24.07 -22.58
C LEU A 76 14.99 -24.95 -23.38
N ASN A 77 14.01 -24.39 -24.10
CA ASN A 77 12.92 -25.18 -24.68
C ASN A 77 12.74 -25.01 -26.20
N PHE A 78 13.19 -23.92 -26.77
CA PHE A 78 13.04 -23.65 -28.20
C PHE A 78 14.36 -23.10 -28.72
N ASN A 79 15.06 -23.90 -29.54
CA ASN A 79 16.32 -23.54 -30.18
C ASN A 79 16.08 -22.47 -31.27
N THR A 80 15.51 -21.34 -30.89
CA THR A 80 15.03 -20.26 -31.75
C THR A 80 16.08 -19.17 -31.85
N LYS A 81 16.29 -18.63 -33.06
CA LYS A 81 17.27 -17.57 -33.31
C LYS A 81 16.85 -16.28 -32.61
N ASP A 82 17.81 -15.57 -32.04
CA ASP A 82 17.63 -14.34 -31.25
C ASP A 82 16.71 -13.29 -31.89
N ASP A 83 16.76 -13.17 -33.23
CA ASP A 83 15.98 -12.18 -33.99
C ASP A 83 14.45 -12.35 -33.87
N ASP A 84 13.95 -13.57 -33.64
CA ASP A 84 12.51 -13.86 -33.53
C ASP A 84 11.95 -13.49 -32.14
N VAL A 85 12.79 -13.57 -31.11
CA VAL A 85 12.42 -13.24 -29.72
C VAL A 85 12.27 -11.73 -29.55
N GLU A 86 13.19 -10.97 -30.12
CA GLU A 86 13.19 -9.50 -30.03
C GLU A 86 11.95 -8.90 -30.72
N ASN A 87 11.58 -9.43 -31.89
CA ASN A 87 10.39 -8.99 -32.65
C ASN A 87 9.08 -9.29 -31.90
N LEU A 88 8.99 -10.46 -31.22
CA LEU A 88 7.81 -10.82 -30.44
C LEU A 88 7.64 -9.91 -29.20
N VAL A 89 8.75 -9.58 -28.54
CA VAL A 89 8.77 -8.65 -27.39
C VAL A 89 8.34 -7.24 -27.80
N GLU A 90 8.78 -6.76 -28.95
CA GLU A 90 8.42 -5.44 -29.45
C GLU A 90 6.93 -5.34 -29.83
N GLN A 91 6.36 -6.39 -30.42
CA GLN A 91 4.91 -6.46 -30.71
C GLN A 91 4.03 -6.43 -29.45
N LEU A 92 4.50 -7.03 -28.34
CA LEU A 92 3.79 -7.03 -27.06
C LEU A 92 3.83 -5.66 -26.38
N LYS A 93 4.97 -4.94 -26.45
CA LYS A 93 5.10 -3.56 -25.96
C LYS A 93 4.12 -2.61 -26.66
N ILE A 94 4.00 -2.71 -27.99
CA ILE A 94 3.11 -1.86 -28.79
C ILE A 94 1.63 -2.09 -28.44
N LYS A 95 1.23 -3.34 -28.17
CA LYS A 95 -0.16 -3.67 -27.77
C LYS A 95 -0.51 -3.10 -26.39
N SER A 96 0.36 -3.25 -25.39
CA SER A 96 0.12 -2.74 -24.03
C SER A 96 -0.08 -1.22 -24.01
N TYR A 97 0.79 -0.48 -24.73
CA TYR A 97 0.72 0.98 -24.82
C TYR A 97 -0.57 1.48 -25.50
N LYS A 98 -1.02 0.82 -26.57
CA LYS A 98 -2.27 1.18 -27.27
C LYS A 98 -3.51 1.01 -26.36
N TRP A 99 -3.55 -0.02 -25.53
CA TRP A 99 -4.67 -0.28 -24.64
C TRP A 99 -4.76 0.72 -23.47
N GLY A 100 -3.62 1.13 -22.91
CA GLY A 100 -3.58 2.17 -21.88
C GLY A 100 -4.12 3.53 -22.37
N LYS A 101 -3.77 3.91 -23.61
CA LYS A 101 -4.23 5.19 -24.20
C LYS A 101 -5.73 5.20 -24.51
N ILE A 102 -6.29 4.07 -24.96
CA ILE A 102 -7.74 3.94 -25.21
C ILE A 102 -8.53 4.01 -23.90
N ARG A 103 -8.04 3.36 -22.84
CA ARG A 103 -8.68 3.37 -21.51
C ARG A 103 -8.75 4.78 -20.91
N MET A 104 -7.69 5.57 -21.08
CA MET A 104 -7.60 6.95 -20.57
C MET A 104 -8.51 7.93 -21.33
N LEU A 105 -8.72 7.72 -22.63
CA LEU A 105 -9.64 8.53 -23.43
C LEU A 105 -11.11 8.23 -23.11
N LEU A 106 -11.44 6.97 -22.79
CA LEU A 106 -12.80 6.56 -22.45
C LEU A 106 -13.23 7.02 -21.04
N SER A 107 -12.31 7.06 -20.07
CA SER A 107 -12.63 7.53 -18.71
C SER A 107 -12.91 9.04 -18.67
N GLY A 108 -12.11 9.85 -19.38
CA GLY A 108 -12.31 11.31 -19.48
C GLY A 108 -13.60 11.70 -20.21
N ALA A 109 -14.04 10.91 -21.20
CA ALA A 109 -15.32 11.10 -21.87
C ALA A 109 -16.52 10.79 -20.94
N SER A 110 -16.39 9.80 -20.05
CA SER A 110 -17.51 9.38 -19.18
C SER A 110 -17.97 10.47 -18.19
N LEU A 111 -17.03 11.24 -17.63
CA LEU A 111 -17.32 12.28 -16.65
C LEU A 111 -17.99 13.50 -17.32
N THR A 112 -17.53 13.86 -18.52
CA THR A 112 -18.08 15.00 -19.28
C THR A 112 -19.50 14.71 -19.76
N TYR A 113 -19.81 13.47 -20.16
CA TYR A 113 -21.19 13.10 -20.50
C TYR A 113 -22.12 13.14 -19.28
N GLY A 114 -21.68 12.66 -18.11
CA GLY A 114 -22.50 12.71 -16.88
C GLY A 114 -22.88 14.14 -16.48
N ILE A 115 -21.92 15.06 -16.50
CA ILE A 115 -22.15 16.48 -16.20
C ILE A 115 -23.05 17.13 -17.25
N PHE A 116 -22.85 16.81 -18.53
CA PHE A 116 -23.66 17.35 -19.62
C PHE A 116 -25.15 16.96 -19.50
N PHE A 117 -25.45 15.69 -19.21
CA PHE A 117 -26.82 15.22 -19.02
C PHE A 117 -27.48 15.80 -17.76
N PHE A 118 -26.70 16.02 -16.69
CA PHE A 118 -27.19 16.66 -15.47
C PHE A 118 -27.58 18.13 -15.73
N VAL A 119 -26.74 18.88 -16.44
CA VAL A 119 -27.01 20.29 -16.79
C VAL A 119 -28.21 20.40 -17.73
N ILE A 120 -28.32 19.52 -18.74
CA ILE A 120 -29.51 19.47 -19.62
C ILE A 120 -30.78 19.17 -18.83
N SER A 121 -30.72 18.25 -17.87
CA SER A 121 -31.89 17.91 -17.04
C SER A 121 -32.35 19.10 -16.19
N ILE A 122 -31.42 19.89 -15.66
CA ILE A 122 -31.73 21.13 -14.92
C ILE A 122 -32.33 22.19 -15.87
N ILE A 123 -31.74 22.40 -17.04
CA ILE A 123 -32.25 23.37 -18.02
C ILE A 123 -33.66 22.99 -18.49
N LEU A 124 -33.89 21.72 -18.82
CA LEU A 124 -35.20 21.22 -19.20
C LEU A 124 -36.21 21.35 -18.06
N TYR A 125 -35.81 21.10 -16.80
CA TYR A 125 -36.66 21.31 -15.64
C TYR A 125 -37.12 22.77 -15.52
N PHE A 126 -36.22 23.73 -15.70
CA PHE A 126 -36.56 25.16 -15.65
C PHE A 126 -37.41 25.61 -16.84
N LEU A 127 -37.14 25.09 -18.04
CA LEU A 127 -37.89 25.43 -19.26
C LEU A 127 -39.31 24.87 -19.23
N PHE A 128 -39.54 23.71 -18.62
CA PHE A 128 -40.84 23.03 -18.61
C PHE A 128 -41.61 23.13 -17.29
N ARG A 129 -41.23 24.07 -16.41
CA ARG A 129 -41.80 24.30 -15.07
C ARG A 129 -43.33 24.46 -15.03
N GLN A 130 -43.97 24.88 -16.13
CA GLN A 130 -45.42 25.11 -16.18
C GLN A 130 -46.25 23.87 -16.54
N ASN A 131 -45.64 22.74 -16.91
CA ASN A 131 -46.39 21.56 -17.36
C ASN A 131 -45.96 20.31 -16.59
N ALA A 132 -46.72 19.97 -15.54
CA ALA A 132 -46.42 18.86 -14.63
C ALA A 132 -46.25 17.52 -15.35
N LYS A 133 -46.99 17.29 -16.44
CA LYS A 133 -46.84 16.08 -17.27
C LYS A 133 -45.46 15.96 -17.94
N THR A 134 -44.89 17.09 -18.34
CA THR A 134 -43.56 17.13 -18.97
C THR A 134 -42.45 16.87 -17.96
N ILE A 135 -42.60 17.36 -16.72
CA ILE A 135 -41.64 17.10 -15.63
C ILE A 135 -41.60 15.59 -15.31
N VAL A 136 -42.76 14.93 -15.24
CA VAL A 136 -42.82 13.48 -14.98
C VAL A 136 -42.11 12.69 -16.08
N ILE A 137 -42.33 13.03 -17.36
CA ILE A 137 -41.70 12.35 -18.49
C ILE A 137 -40.17 12.56 -18.49
N ILE A 138 -39.70 13.79 -18.23
CA ILE A 138 -38.26 14.10 -18.16
C ILE A 138 -37.61 13.32 -17.01
N THR A 139 -38.28 13.22 -15.86
CA THR A 139 -37.76 12.51 -14.68
C THR A 139 -37.70 11.00 -14.89
N MET A 140 -38.69 10.43 -15.59
CA MET A 140 -38.66 9.02 -15.98
C MET A 140 -37.54 8.74 -16.98
N LEU A 141 -37.37 9.60 -18.00
CA LEU A 141 -36.32 9.42 -19.01
C LEU A 141 -34.91 9.58 -18.42
N SER A 142 -34.70 10.52 -17.51
CA SER A 142 -33.40 10.68 -16.83
C SER A 142 -33.08 9.48 -15.94
N SER A 143 -34.07 8.92 -15.23
CA SER A 143 -33.90 7.71 -14.42
C SER A 143 -33.56 6.49 -15.28
N CYS A 144 -34.21 6.32 -16.43
CA CYS A 144 -33.90 5.25 -17.38
C CYS A 144 -32.48 5.40 -17.97
N LEU A 145 -32.05 6.62 -18.27
CA LEU A 145 -30.70 6.89 -18.79
C LEU A 145 -29.60 6.61 -17.75
N ILE A 146 -29.84 6.98 -16.49
CA ILE A 146 -28.93 6.64 -15.39
C ILE A 146 -28.85 5.12 -15.21
N TYR A 147 -29.98 4.43 -15.23
CA TYR A 147 -30.02 2.96 -15.14
C TYR A 147 -29.23 2.30 -16.29
N TYR A 148 -29.49 2.73 -17.53
CA TYR A 148 -28.78 2.21 -18.70
C TYR A 148 -27.27 2.46 -18.63
N TRP A 149 -26.86 3.65 -18.17
CA TRP A 149 -25.45 4.01 -18.01
C TRP A 149 -24.75 3.15 -16.93
N VAL A 150 -25.39 2.96 -15.77
CA VAL A 150 -24.85 2.10 -14.70
C VAL A 150 -24.74 0.65 -15.17
N ALA A 151 -25.78 0.12 -15.82
CA ALA A 151 -25.77 -1.24 -16.38
C ALA A 151 -24.69 -1.44 -17.45
N TYR A 152 -24.44 -0.42 -18.27
CA TYR A 152 -23.38 -0.44 -19.27
C TYR A 152 -21.98 -0.45 -18.62
N GLN A 153 -21.77 0.34 -17.56
CA GLN A 153 -20.49 0.36 -16.83
C GLN A 153 -20.22 -0.98 -16.14
N THR A 154 -21.22 -1.58 -15.48
CA THR A 154 -21.05 -2.91 -14.86
C THR A 154 -20.80 -4.01 -15.88
N SER A 155 -21.43 -3.96 -17.07
CA SER A 155 -21.15 -4.90 -18.16
C SER A 155 -19.75 -4.77 -18.76
N MET A 156 -19.11 -3.59 -18.69
CA MET A 156 -17.74 -3.36 -19.16
C MET A 156 -16.68 -3.75 -18.12
N GLU A 157 -17.02 -3.74 -16.82
CA GLU A 157 -16.14 -4.24 -15.75
C GLU A 157 -16.10 -5.78 -15.67
N ASP A 158 -17.05 -6.48 -16.30
CA ASP A 158 -17.27 -7.94 -16.24
C ASP A 158 -16.20 -8.79 -16.97
N GLN A 159 -15.04 -8.22 -17.29
CA GLN A 159 -13.91 -8.92 -17.91
C GLN A 159 -12.73 -9.19 -16.98
N SER A 160 -12.78 -8.88 -15.68
CA SER A 160 -11.57 -9.09 -14.85
C SER A 160 -11.67 -9.51 -13.38
N ARG A 161 -12.82 -9.60 -12.68
CA ARG A 161 -12.78 -9.92 -11.23
C ARG A 161 -13.91 -10.79 -10.68
N THR A 162 -13.57 -11.45 -9.57
CA THR A 162 -14.23 -12.56 -8.86
C THR A 162 -15.53 -12.21 -8.11
N ALA A 163 -16.35 -13.25 -7.89
CA ALA A 163 -17.77 -13.23 -7.46
C ALA A 163 -18.11 -12.59 -6.11
N THR A 164 -17.17 -12.30 -5.21
CA THR A 164 -17.47 -11.80 -3.86
C THR A 164 -17.90 -10.33 -3.85
N LEU A 165 -17.37 -9.52 -4.76
CA LEU A 165 -17.76 -8.11 -4.97
C LEU A 165 -19.17 -7.96 -5.61
N TYR A 166 -19.71 -9.07 -6.12
CA TYR A 166 -20.99 -9.11 -6.83
C TYR A 166 -22.20 -9.01 -5.89
N ILE A 167 -22.07 -9.49 -4.64
CA ILE A 167 -23.15 -9.50 -3.65
C ILE A 167 -23.34 -8.10 -3.05
N GLU A 168 -22.25 -7.38 -2.74
CA GLU A 168 -22.33 -6.02 -2.17
C GLU A 168 -22.80 -4.98 -3.19
N LYS A 169 -22.27 -5.02 -4.43
CA LYS A 169 -22.72 -4.09 -5.49
C LYS A 169 -24.16 -4.38 -5.94
N GLY A 170 -24.59 -5.63 -5.92
CA GLY A 170 -25.98 -6.03 -6.22
C GLY A 170 -26.98 -5.46 -5.21
N GLY A 171 -26.65 -5.48 -3.92
CA GLY A 171 -27.48 -4.89 -2.87
C GLY A 171 -27.64 -3.38 -3.01
N LEU A 172 -26.56 -2.65 -3.32
CA LEU A 172 -26.61 -1.20 -3.51
C LEU A 172 -27.46 -0.80 -4.73
N LEU A 173 -27.35 -1.53 -5.84
CA LEU A 173 -28.14 -1.27 -7.05
C LEU A 173 -29.63 -1.51 -6.82
N GLN A 174 -29.98 -2.60 -6.14
CA GLN A 174 -31.37 -2.89 -5.79
C GLN A 174 -31.95 -1.83 -4.84
N PHE A 175 -31.16 -1.39 -3.87
CA PHE A 175 -31.54 -0.33 -2.94
C PHE A 175 -31.81 1.01 -3.65
N LEU A 176 -30.89 1.46 -4.51
CA LEU A 176 -31.05 2.70 -5.26
C LEU A 176 -32.26 2.66 -6.21
N THR A 177 -32.51 1.49 -6.81
CA THR A 177 -33.67 1.28 -7.68
C THR A 177 -34.98 1.38 -6.89
N ALA A 178 -35.04 0.75 -5.70
CA ALA A 178 -36.19 0.84 -4.81
C ALA A 178 -36.46 2.28 -4.36
N VAL A 179 -35.42 3.02 -3.97
CA VAL A 179 -35.53 4.44 -3.59
C VAL A 179 -36.04 5.28 -4.77
N SER A 180 -35.54 5.07 -5.99
CA SER A 180 -35.98 5.79 -7.19
C SER A 180 -37.45 5.53 -7.52
N ILE A 181 -37.91 4.28 -7.42
CA ILE A 181 -39.31 3.90 -7.67
C ILE A 181 -40.22 4.53 -6.61
N ILE A 182 -39.88 4.41 -5.32
CA ILE A 182 -40.66 5.00 -4.23
C ILE A 182 -40.76 6.52 -4.39
N THR A 183 -39.65 7.18 -4.72
CA THR A 183 -39.62 8.64 -4.95
C THR A 183 -40.52 9.03 -6.10
N THR A 184 -40.51 8.27 -7.19
CA THR A 184 -41.37 8.51 -8.37
C THR A 184 -42.85 8.31 -8.03
N LEU A 185 -43.20 7.27 -7.28
CA LEU A 185 -44.57 7.00 -6.85
C LEU A 185 -45.09 8.07 -5.89
N VAL A 186 -44.25 8.55 -4.96
CA VAL A 186 -44.56 9.66 -4.05
C VAL A 186 -44.82 10.94 -4.86
N LEU A 187 -43.95 11.27 -5.82
CA LEU A 187 -44.14 12.44 -6.68
C LEU A 187 -45.41 12.34 -7.53
N ILE A 188 -45.73 11.16 -8.07
CA ILE A 188 -46.99 10.92 -8.80
C ILE A 188 -48.19 11.10 -7.88
N TYR A 189 -48.20 10.46 -6.71
CA TYR A 189 -49.30 10.54 -5.74
C TYR A 189 -49.58 12.00 -5.30
N PHE A 190 -48.52 12.75 -4.98
CA PHE A 190 -48.66 14.15 -4.59
C PHE A 190 -48.98 15.08 -5.77
N SER A 191 -48.61 14.74 -7.01
CA SER A 191 -49.01 15.53 -8.19
C SER A 191 -50.52 15.52 -8.46
N TYR A 192 -51.24 14.51 -7.96
CA TYR A 192 -52.70 14.40 -8.09
C TYR A 192 -53.50 15.06 -6.95
N HIS A 193 -52.86 15.40 -5.83
CA HIS A 193 -53.52 16.06 -4.70
C HIS A 193 -52.84 17.41 -4.35
N SER A 194 -53.62 18.49 -4.50
CA SER A 194 -53.32 19.89 -4.14
C SER A 194 -52.79 20.07 -2.69
N PRO A 195 -52.53 21.31 -2.23
CA PRO A 195 -51.26 22.04 -2.14
C PRO A 195 -50.22 21.44 -1.15
N LEU A 196 -50.41 20.21 -0.68
CA LEU A 196 -49.50 19.52 0.24
C LEU A 196 -48.14 19.15 -0.39
N ILE A 197 -47.98 19.33 -1.70
CA ILE A 197 -46.72 19.16 -2.45
C ILE A 197 -45.57 19.92 -1.79
N TYR A 198 -45.81 21.15 -1.31
CA TYR A 198 -44.74 21.95 -0.67
C TYR A 198 -44.26 21.35 0.65
N PHE A 199 -45.18 20.82 1.48
CA PHE A 199 -44.83 20.18 2.74
C PHE A 199 -44.14 18.83 2.52
N ALA A 200 -44.59 18.05 1.54
CA ALA A 200 -43.93 16.80 1.16
C ALA A 200 -42.50 17.05 0.62
N TYR A 201 -42.30 18.12 -0.15
CA TYR A 201 -40.98 18.49 -0.68
C TYR A 201 -40.03 18.96 0.42
N ILE A 202 -40.52 19.76 1.38
CA ILE A 202 -39.74 20.20 2.55
C ILE A 202 -39.39 19.01 3.44
N PHE A 203 -40.36 18.14 3.72
CA PHE A 203 -40.13 16.93 4.51
C PHE A 203 -39.12 16.00 3.84
N TYR A 204 -39.23 15.81 2.52
CA TYR A 204 -38.27 15.02 1.75
C TYR A 204 -36.88 15.65 1.73
N ALA A 205 -36.77 16.97 1.57
CA ALA A 205 -35.48 17.67 1.62
C ALA A 205 -34.80 17.53 3.00
N ILE A 206 -35.57 17.57 4.09
CA ILE A 206 -35.08 17.35 5.45
C ILE A 206 -34.62 15.89 5.63
N LEU A 207 -35.42 14.91 5.18
CA LEU A 207 -35.06 13.50 5.28
C LEU A 207 -33.84 13.17 4.43
N PHE A 208 -33.76 13.69 3.21
CA PHE A 208 -32.63 13.52 2.30
C PHE A 208 -31.37 14.22 2.83
N GLY A 209 -31.51 15.40 3.45
CA GLY A 209 -30.41 16.06 4.16
C GLY A 209 -29.91 15.24 5.34
N TYR A 210 -30.81 14.73 6.17
CA TYR A 210 -30.48 13.90 7.33
C TYR A 210 -29.81 12.57 6.93
N PHE A 211 -30.33 11.91 5.89
CA PHE A 211 -29.72 10.69 5.33
C PHE A 211 -28.38 10.96 4.67
N ASN A 212 -28.21 12.07 3.94
CA ASN A 212 -26.89 12.43 3.41
C ASN A 212 -25.88 12.70 4.51
N VAL A 213 -26.29 13.32 5.64
CA VAL A 213 -25.41 13.51 6.80
C VAL A 213 -25.02 12.17 7.43
N ILE A 214 -25.94 11.21 7.56
CA ILE A 214 -25.65 9.87 8.10
C ILE A 214 -24.76 9.08 7.15
N ILE A 215 -25.08 9.07 5.85
CA ILE A 215 -24.28 8.39 4.82
C ILE A 215 -22.90 9.03 4.72
N THR A 216 -22.77 10.36 4.73
CA THR A 216 -21.44 11.00 4.75
C THR A 216 -20.70 10.75 6.05
N ARG A 217 -21.37 10.61 7.21
CA ARG A 217 -20.70 10.23 8.46
C ARG A 217 -20.21 8.78 8.43
N ASN A 218 -21.04 7.85 7.98
CA ASN A 218 -20.69 6.43 7.91
C ASN A 218 -19.68 6.16 6.79
N LEU A 219 -19.86 6.77 5.61
CA LEU A 219 -18.87 6.74 4.55
C LEU A 219 -17.59 7.44 4.95
N LYS A 220 -17.59 8.50 5.78
CA LYS A 220 -16.34 9.10 6.31
C LYS A 220 -15.68 8.18 7.34
N ASN A 221 -16.43 7.39 8.09
CA ASN A 221 -15.86 6.42 9.03
C ASN A 221 -15.34 5.15 8.33
N GLU A 222 -15.96 4.72 7.22
CA GLU A 222 -15.48 3.59 6.38
C GLU A 222 -14.46 4.01 5.30
N TRP A 223 -14.49 5.26 4.82
CA TRP A 223 -13.50 5.78 3.87
C TRP A 223 -12.11 5.84 4.48
N TRP A 224 -12.02 6.18 5.77
CA TRP A 224 -10.75 6.20 6.49
C TRP A 224 -10.21 4.77 6.74
N SER A 225 -11.04 3.72 6.65
CA SER A 225 -10.57 2.34 6.80
C SER A 225 -10.30 1.61 5.48
N ILE A 226 -10.91 1.99 4.35
CA ILE A 226 -10.84 1.19 3.10
C ILE A 226 -10.24 1.93 1.89
N ASN A 227 -10.31 3.26 1.77
CA ASN A 227 -9.95 3.96 0.51
C ASN A 227 -8.85 5.03 0.60
N GLY A 228 -8.23 5.26 1.77
CA GLY A 228 -7.12 6.22 1.92
C GLY A 228 -5.89 5.93 1.06
N PHE A 229 -5.73 4.69 0.57
CA PHE A 229 -4.53 4.25 -0.16
C PHE A 229 -4.59 4.41 -1.69
N HIS A 230 -5.77 4.44 -2.31
CA HIS A 230 -5.86 4.31 -3.78
C HIS A 230 -6.01 5.63 -4.54
N THR A 231 -6.74 6.62 -4.01
CA THR A 231 -7.07 7.85 -4.77
C THR A 231 -5.97 8.91 -4.75
N ILE A 232 -5.08 8.90 -3.74
CA ILE A 232 -3.94 9.83 -3.64
C ILE A 232 -2.82 9.45 -4.64
N LYS A 233 -2.72 8.17 -5.00
CA LYS A 233 -1.71 7.63 -5.93
C LYS A 233 -1.82 8.20 -7.35
N GLU A 234 -3.03 8.54 -7.83
CA GLU A 234 -3.22 9.09 -9.19
C GLU A 234 -3.05 10.61 -9.27
N TYR A 235 -3.28 11.35 -8.18
CA TYR A 235 -3.10 12.81 -8.18
C TYR A 235 -1.63 13.21 -8.00
N TYR A 236 -0.84 12.42 -7.25
CA TYR A 236 0.55 12.75 -6.91
C TYR A 236 1.56 12.49 -8.04
N ILE A 237 1.29 11.51 -8.92
CA ILE A 237 2.15 11.24 -10.11
C ILE A 237 2.19 12.43 -11.07
N LYS A 238 1.20 13.34 -11.02
CA LYS A 238 1.09 14.45 -11.96
C LYS A 238 1.81 15.74 -11.52
N THR A 239 2.16 15.87 -10.23
CA THR A 239 2.75 17.10 -9.68
C THR A 239 4.26 17.03 -9.43
N ASN A 240 4.84 15.84 -9.24
CA ASN A 240 6.23 15.73 -8.77
C ASN A 240 7.32 15.81 -9.85
N TYR A 241 6.99 15.79 -11.14
CA TYR A 241 8.00 16.01 -12.18
C TYR A 241 8.51 17.47 -12.28
N VAL A 242 7.90 18.40 -11.54
CA VAL A 242 8.24 19.84 -11.58
C VAL A 242 8.93 20.33 -10.29
N GLN A 243 8.93 19.55 -9.21
CA GLN A 243 9.31 20.04 -7.88
C GLN A 243 10.70 19.59 -7.38
N ASP A 244 11.30 18.58 -8.00
CA ASP A 244 12.63 18.03 -7.62
C ASP A 244 13.80 19.03 -7.81
N SER A 245 13.64 20.06 -8.64
CA SER A 245 14.70 21.09 -8.83
C SER A 245 14.73 22.17 -7.75
N LYS A 246 13.76 22.21 -6.81
CA LYS A 246 13.67 23.25 -5.78
C LYS A 246 14.02 22.79 -4.36
N LEU A 247 14.14 21.49 -4.10
CA LEU A 247 14.49 20.97 -2.77
C LEU A 247 15.99 20.97 -2.47
N GLU A 248 16.87 21.04 -3.48
CA GLU A 248 18.33 21.14 -3.28
C GLU A 248 18.78 22.46 -2.64
N LEU A 249 17.92 23.49 -2.59
CA LEU A 249 18.29 24.83 -2.11
C LEU A 249 18.07 25.10 -0.61
N ARG A 250 17.64 24.11 0.20
CA ARG A 250 17.39 24.31 1.65
C ARG A 250 18.34 23.57 2.58
N THR A 251 19.24 22.74 2.07
CA THR A 251 20.14 21.90 2.89
C THR A 251 21.39 22.67 3.39
N ASP A 252 21.64 23.88 2.88
CA ASP A 252 22.90 24.63 3.10
C ASP A 252 23.02 25.39 4.45
N GLN A 253 22.10 25.20 5.42
CA GLN A 253 22.16 25.96 6.69
C GLN A 253 22.11 25.14 7.98
N ILE A 254 22.10 23.82 7.93
CA ILE A 254 22.43 23.02 9.12
C ILE A 254 23.95 22.93 9.15
N LYS A 255 24.61 23.58 10.13
CA LYS A 255 25.98 23.22 10.51
C LYS A 255 25.94 21.78 11.03
N SER A 256 25.89 20.80 10.13
CA SER A 256 26.02 19.39 10.43
C SER A 256 27.48 19.14 10.79
N THR A 257 27.85 19.50 12.01
CA THR A 257 29.10 19.02 12.58
C THR A 257 28.87 17.55 12.91
N SER A 258 29.10 16.68 11.93
CA SER A 258 29.06 15.24 12.11
C SER A 258 30.24 14.86 13.01
N ILE A 259 29.99 14.69 14.30
CA ILE A 259 30.93 14.01 15.16
C ILE A 259 30.79 12.53 14.82
N GLU A 260 31.82 11.96 14.22
CA GLU A 260 31.96 10.52 14.06
C GLU A 260 32.32 9.93 15.43
N ILE A 261 31.34 9.27 16.04
CA ILE A 261 31.42 8.81 17.42
C ILE A 261 31.98 7.39 17.43
N THR A 262 33.27 7.27 17.73
CA THR A 262 33.96 5.97 17.86
C THR A 262 34.46 5.68 19.28
N ASN A 263 34.19 6.56 20.26
CA ASN A 263 34.74 6.46 21.63
C ASN A 263 33.68 6.30 22.72
N ASP A 264 33.93 5.39 23.67
CA ASP A 264 33.11 5.05 24.86
C ASP A 264 32.85 6.19 25.86
N LYS A 265 33.33 7.41 25.60
CA LYS A 265 33.35 8.53 26.57
C LYS A 265 32.54 9.74 26.14
N ILE A 266 31.54 9.57 25.29
CA ILE A 266 30.69 10.70 24.91
C ILE A 266 29.73 11.04 26.04
N ASN A 267 29.65 12.33 26.35
CA ASN A 267 28.66 12.90 27.25
C ASN A 267 27.73 13.80 26.42
N LEU A 268 26.49 13.38 26.18
CA LEU A 268 25.56 14.14 25.35
C LEU A 268 25.27 15.56 25.89
N LYS A 269 25.41 15.81 27.19
CA LYS A 269 25.25 17.16 27.75
C LYS A 269 26.34 18.12 27.27
N GLU A 270 27.56 17.61 27.12
CA GLU A 270 28.68 18.39 26.59
C GLU A 270 28.48 18.67 25.10
N VAL A 271 28.07 17.66 24.32
CA VAL A 271 27.73 17.80 22.89
C VAL A 271 26.62 18.82 22.67
N MET A 272 25.59 18.83 23.52
CA MET A 272 24.54 19.86 23.46
C MET A 272 25.09 21.26 23.75
N SER A 273 26.05 21.39 24.66
CA SER A 273 26.64 22.68 25.02
C SER A 273 27.49 23.29 23.91
N THR A 274 27.99 22.48 22.97
CA THR A 274 28.72 22.96 21.79
C THR A 274 27.81 23.49 20.68
N GLY A 275 26.47 23.44 20.86
CA GLY A 275 25.50 23.88 19.85
C GLY A 275 25.30 22.87 18.72
N ILE A 276 25.63 21.60 18.95
CA ILE A 276 25.36 20.53 17.98
C ILE A 276 23.90 20.12 18.11
N ASP A 277 23.20 20.23 16.99
CA ASP A 277 21.76 20.01 16.91
C ASP A 277 21.39 18.66 16.29
N PHE A 278 22.34 17.96 15.67
CA PHE A 278 22.11 16.71 14.96
C PHE A 278 23.19 15.69 15.29
N LEU A 279 22.80 14.46 15.56
CA LEU A 279 23.68 13.37 15.97
C LEU A 279 23.65 12.25 14.93
N THR A 280 24.81 11.86 14.40
CA THR A 280 24.92 10.65 13.57
C THR A 280 25.62 9.56 14.38
N LEU A 281 24.91 8.47 14.67
CA LEU A 281 25.46 7.27 15.26
C LEU A 281 25.93 6.33 14.15
N ILE A 282 27.23 6.08 14.10
CA ILE A 282 27.85 5.17 13.14
C ILE A 282 28.11 3.85 13.87
N ILE A 283 27.43 2.79 13.43
CA ILE A 283 27.58 1.44 13.97
C ILE A 283 28.55 0.69 13.08
N SER A 284 29.69 0.30 13.63
CA SER A 284 30.74 -0.37 12.87
C SER A 284 30.39 -1.84 12.57
N ARG A 285 30.89 -2.35 11.44
CA ARG A 285 30.84 -3.80 11.14
C ARG A 285 31.45 -4.67 12.24
N ASP A 286 32.45 -4.18 12.96
CA ASP A 286 33.08 -4.91 14.07
C ASP A 286 32.16 -5.04 15.28
N GLU A 287 31.35 -4.03 15.60
CA GLU A 287 30.28 -4.13 16.61
C GLU A 287 29.25 -5.17 16.20
N ILE A 288 28.81 -5.13 14.94
CA ILE A 288 27.79 -6.04 14.41
C ILE A 288 28.28 -7.49 14.37
N THR A 289 29.51 -7.71 13.88
CA THR A 289 30.09 -9.05 13.75
C THR A 289 30.30 -9.70 15.13
N ARG A 290 30.67 -8.90 16.13
CA ARG A 290 30.79 -9.36 17.53
C ARG A 290 29.45 -9.40 18.26
N ASN A 291 28.38 -8.88 17.66
CA ASN A 291 27.07 -8.66 18.29
C ASN A 291 27.18 -7.90 19.62
N ASP A 292 28.10 -6.94 19.67
CA ASP A 292 28.44 -6.12 20.84
C ASP A 292 27.77 -4.76 20.73
N ILE A 293 26.66 -4.59 21.45
CA ILE A 293 25.88 -3.36 21.45
C ILE A 293 26.38 -2.33 22.46
N SER A 294 27.46 -2.60 23.21
CA SER A 294 27.81 -1.83 24.41
C SER A 294 28.03 -0.34 24.12
N ILE A 295 28.73 -0.03 23.03
CA ILE A 295 29.06 1.35 22.62
C ILE A 295 27.79 2.09 22.19
N SER A 296 27.12 1.53 21.18
CA SER A 296 25.88 2.06 20.62
C SER A 296 24.79 2.22 21.69
N ASN A 297 24.59 1.22 22.56
CA ASN A 297 23.60 1.27 23.63
C ASN A 297 23.97 2.31 24.69
N ASN A 298 25.25 2.47 25.08
CA ASN A 298 25.65 3.52 26.03
C ASN A 298 25.23 4.91 25.53
N ILE A 299 25.49 5.22 24.26
CA ILE A 299 25.11 6.51 23.65
C ILE A 299 23.59 6.65 23.64
N LEU A 300 22.87 5.61 23.21
CA LEU A 300 21.41 5.67 23.12
C LEU A 300 20.75 5.80 24.49
N GLN A 301 21.23 5.10 25.52
CA GLN A 301 20.71 5.23 26.88
C GLN A 301 20.87 6.65 27.44
N GLN A 302 21.92 7.39 27.05
CA GLN A 302 22.05 8.79 27.46
C GLN A 302 20.90 9.67 26.95
N LEU A 303 20.28 9.33 25.81
CA LEU A 303 19.17 10.09 25.23
C LEU A 303 17.94 10.15 26.12
N THR A 304 17.76 9.16 27.00
CA THR A 304 16.60 9.05 27.89
C THR A 304 16.89 9.51 29.32
N THR A 305 18.13 9.92 29.62
CA THR A 305 18.55 10.28 31.00
C THR A 305 17.98 11.60 31.50
N ASP A 306 17.72 12.56 30.62
CA ASP A 306 17.34 13.92 30.99
C ASP A 306 16.31 14.47 30.00
N LYS A 307 15.23 15.06 30.52
CA LYS A 307 14.16 15.67 29.73
C LYS A 307 14.68 16.69 28.70
N LYS A 308 15.75 17.42 29.01
CA LYS A 308 16.38 18.36 28.06
C LYS A 308 17.04 17.64 26.89
N ILE A 309 17.73 16.53 27.16
CA ILE A 309 18.37 15.71 26.12
C ILE A 309 17.30 15.09 25.23
N VAL A 310 16.26 14.50 25.83
CA VAL A 310 15.14 13.89 25.11
C VAL A 310 14.54 14.89 24.13
N ASN A 311 14.20 16.09 24.60
CA ASN A 311 13.60 17.13 23.77
C ASN A 311 14.56 17.68 22.70
N HIS A 312 15.86 17.80 23.02
CA HIS A 312 16.85 18.34 22.09
C HIS A 312 17.06 17.44 20.87
N PHE A 313 17.15 16.13 21.09
CA PHE A 313 17.45 15.15 20.02
C PHE A 313 16.22 14.53 19.35
N ARG A 314 15.01 15.04 19.62
CA ARG A 314 13.77 14.57 18.99
C ARG A 314 13.82 14.72 17.47
N GLU A 315 13.75 13.60 16.76
CA GLU A 315 13.88 13.50 15.30
C GLU A 315 15.19 14.08 14.73
N ARG A 316 16.25 14.16 15.54
CA ARG A 316 17.56 14.73 15.17
C ARG A 316 18.71 13.73 15.25
N ILE A 317 18.40 12.45 15.22
CA ILE A 317 19.40 11.38 15.20
C ILE A 317 19.32 10.64 13.88
N GLU A 318 20.47 10.36 13.27
CA GLU A 318 20.61 9.40 12.19
C GLU A 318 21.43 8.21 12.68
N ILE A 319 21.06 7.01 12.24
CA ILE A 319 21.84 5.78 12.44
C ILE A 319 22.34 5.30 11.09
N THR A 320 23.62 4.97 11.03
CA THR A 320 24.27 4.42 9.84
C THR A 320 25.08 3.19 10.21
N PHE A 321 25.21 2.24 9.29
CA PHE A 321 25.97 1.02 9.47
C PHE A 321 27.17 1.04 8.52
N ASP A 322 28.38 1.13 9.07
CA ASP A 322 29.60 1.25 8.28
C ASP A 322 30.33 -0.10 8.11
N GLY A 323 31.15 -0.22 7.05
CA GLY A 323 31.96 -1.41 6.76
C GLY A 323 31.30 -2.42 5.81
N TYR A 324 30.17 -2.06 5.20
CA TYR A 324 29.41 -2.87 4.23
C TYR A 324 29.40 -2.31 2.81
N ASN A 325 30.26 -1.33 2.50
CA ASN A 325 30.30 -0.66 1.19
C ASN A 325 30.57 -1.60 -0.02
N ASN A 326 31.08 -2.80 0.25
CA ASN A 326 31.42 -3.80 -0.77
C ASN A 326 30.42 -4.97 -0.84
N THR A 327 29.31 -4.94 -0.09
CA THR A 327 28.27 -5.96 -0.16
C THR A 327 27.20 -5.58 -1.18
N THR A 328 26.69 -6.57 -1.92
CA THR A 328 25.58 -6.37 -2.86
C THR A 328 24.21 -6.37 -2.18
N GLU A 329 24.13 -6.98 -1.00
CA GLU A 329 22.94 -7.03 -0.16
C GLU A 329 22.69 -5.68 0.50
N GLU A 330 21.41 -5.34 0.66
CA GLU A 330 21.01 -4.18 1.44
C GLU A 330 21.29 -4.41 2.92
N ILE A 331 21.62 -3.36 3.67
CA ILE A 331 22.04 -3.46 5.08
C ILE A 331 21.04 -4.25 5.95
N TRP A 332 19.74 -4.07 5.73
CA TRP A 332 18.67 -4.73 6.48
C TRP A 332 18.39 -6.19 6.06
N GLU A 333 19.03 -6.65 4.97
CA GLU A 333 18.99 -8.06 4.53
C GLU A 333 20.05 -8.89 5.25
N ILE A 334 21.15 -8.26 5.66
CA ILE A 334 22.31 -8.91 6.27
C ILE A 334 21.91 -9.52 7.63
N PRO A 335 21.96 -10.85 7.82
CA PRO A 335 21.47 -11.50 9.03
C PRO A 335 22.13 -11.01 10.33
N GLN A 336 23.43 -10.69 10.28
CA GLN A 336 24.16 -10.18 11.44
C GLN A 336 23.67 -8.79 11.84
N VAL A 337 23.36 -7.91 10.88
CA VAL A 337 22.80 -6.58 11.14
C VAL A 337 21.44 -6.70 11.79
N ARG A 338 20.57 -7.56 11.25
CA ARG A 338 19.23 -7.80 11.80
C ARG A 338 19.28 -8.26 13.26
N LYS A 339 20.12 -9.25 13.55
CA LYS A 339 20.33 -9.77 14.92
C LYS A 339 20.87 -8.68 15.86
N PHE A 340 21.78 -7.84 15.38
CA PHE A 340 22.30 -6.71 16.15
C PHE A 340 21.19 -5.69 16.45
N VAL A 341 20.38 -5.33 15.45
CA VAL A 341 19.26 -4.39 15.57
C VAL A 341 18.21 -4.92 16.53
N GLU A 342 17.82 -6.19 16.44
CA GLU A 342 16.89 -6.82 17.39
C GLU A 342 17.40 -6.73 18.84
N LYS A 343 18.69 -7.00 19.05
CA LYS A 343 19.31 -6.89 20.37
C LYS A 343 19.34 -5.44 20.85
N LEU A 344 19.71 -4.50 20.00
CA LEU A 344 19.78 -3.08 20.35
C LEU A 344 18.39 -2.50 20.67
N ASP A 345 17.39 -2.84 19.86
CA ASP A 345 16.00 -2.44 20.03
C ASP A 345 15.35 -3.04 21.29
N SER A 346 15.80 -4.22 21.74
CA SER A 346 15.39 -4.77 23.03
C SER A 346 15.78 -3.90 24.23
N GLU A 347 16.90 -3.18 24.11
CA GLU A 347 17.40 -2.24 25.13
C GLU A 347 16.92 -0.80 24.89
N PHE A 348 16.67 -0.41 23.64
CA PHE A 348 16.31 0.94 23.24
C PHE A 348 15.23 0.95 22.13
N PRO A 349 13.93 0.91 22.46
CA PRO A 349 12.86 0.84 21.47
C PRO A 349 12.35 2.21 20.97
N TYR A 350 13.06 3.31 21.22
CA TYR A 350 12.56 4.69 21.03
C TYR A 350 12.83 5.28 19.63
N TRP A 351 12.96 4.44 18.60
CA TRP A 351 13.38 4.85 17.25
C TRP A 351 12.47 5.89 16.61
N LEU A 352 11.15 5.72 16.73
CA LEU A 352 10.17 6.61 16.08
C LEU A 352 10.25 8.06 16.62
N TYR A 353 10.71 8.23 17.87
CA TYR A 353 10.87 9.52 18.52
C TYR A 353 12.19 10.21 18.15
N PHE A 354 13.30 9.47 18.20
CA PHE A 354 14.63 10.06 18.05
C PHE A 354 15.12 10.13 16.61
N LEU A 355 14.79 9.14 15.77
CA LEU A 355 15.33 9.08 14.43
C LEU A 355 14.67 10.10 13.50
N THR A 356 15.50 10.74 12.71
CA THR A 356 15.06 11.69 11.69
C THR A 356 14.23 11.00 10.61
N LYS A 357 13.27 11.74 10.05
CA LYS A 357 12.44 11.30 8.92
C LYS A 357 13.02 11.71 7.56
N ASN A 358 14.26 12.22 7.54
CA ASN A 358 14.96 12.60 6.31
C ASN A 358 16.08 11.63 5.92
N GLY A 359 16.40 10.66 6.78
CA GLY A 359 17.51 9.73 6.60
C GLY A 359 17.10 8.34 6.11
N ASN A 360 18.03 7.39 6.22
CA ASN A 360 17.81 5.97 5.91
C ASN A 360 17.87 5.09 7.16
N GLY A 361 18.40 5.60 8.28
CA GLY A 361 18.55 4.84 9.52
C GLY A 361 17.23 4.26 10.03
N LEU A 362 16.18 5.07 10.09
CA LEU A 362 14.86 4.58 10.53
C LEU A 362 14.29 3.51 9.57
N TYR A 363 14.54 3.66 8.26
CA TYR A 363 14.10 2.68 7.27
C TYR A 363 14.82 1.35 7.46
N ALA A 364 16.15 1.39 7.62
CA ALA A 364 16.97 0.20 7.85
C ALA A 364 16.55 -0.53 9.14
N ILE A 365 16.31 0.20 10.23
CA ILE A 365 15.84 -0.38 11.50
C ILE A 365 14.49 -1.07 11.32
N ILE A 366 13.50 -0.40 10.71
CA ILE A 366 12.16 -0.99 10.50
C ILE A 366 12.26 -2.24 9.61
N LYS A 367 13.01 -2.19 8.50
CA LYS A 367 13.18 -3.34 7.59
C LYS A 367 13.86 -4.54 8.25
N CYS A 368 14.68 -4.34 9.29
CA CYS A 368 15.25 -5.45 10.06
C CYS A 368 14.18 -6.29 10.78
N PHE A 369 12.98 -5.74 11.04
CA PHE A 369 11.85 -6.47 11.63
C PHE A 369 10.90 -7.09 10.60
N LEU A 370 11.12 -6.84 9.30
CA LEU A 370 10.32 -7.36 8.19
C LEU A 370 11.04 -8.52 7.51
N ILE A 371 10.32 -9.36 6.77
CA ILE A 371 10.93 -10.49 6.05
C ILE A 371 11.65 -9.97 4.80
N PRO A 372 12.97 -10.24 4.63
CA PRO A 372 13.70 -9.82 3.44
C PRO A 372 13.38 -10.73 2.24
N ASN A 373 13.66 -10.25 1.02
CA ASN A 373 13.59 -11.04 -0.22
C ASN A 373 12.22 -11.69 -0.53
N LEU A 374 11.11 -11.07 -0.11
CA LEU A 374 9.78 -11.51 -0.52
C LEU A 374 9.49 -11.11 -1.96
N ILE A 375 8.69 -11.95 -2.66
CA ILE A 375 8.07 -11.54 -3.92
C ILE A 375 7.06 -10.40 -3.66
N PRO A 376 6.85 -9.48 -4.60
CA PRO A 376 6.05 -8.27 -4.37
C PRO A 376 4.64 -8.52 -3.79
N GLU A 377 3.97 -9.58 -4.25
CA GLU A 377 2.63 -9.93 -3.75
C GLU A 377 2.67 -10.39 -2.28
N ALA A 378 3.68 -11.17 -1.90
CA ALA A 378 3.87 -11.64 -0.55
C ALA A 378 4.40 -10.54 0.38
N ASP A 379 5.18 -9.60 -0.15
CA ASP A 379 5.66 -8.43 0.58
C ASP A 379 4.47 -7.59 1.08
N ILE A 380 3.52 -7.26 0.19
CA ILE A 380 2.31 -6.52 0.57
C ILE A 380 1.47 -7.31 1.58
N GLU A 381 1.29 -8.61 1.39
CA GLU A 381 0.43 -9.39 2.30
C GLU A 381 1.05 -9.59 3.69
N ILE A 382 2.35 -9.89 3.74
CA ILE A 382 3.04 -10.30 4.97
C ILE A 382 3.69 -9.10 5.65
N ASN A 383 4.47 -8.31 4.92
CA ASN A 383 5.23 -7.21 5.51
C ASN A 383 4.33 -6.03 5.89
N ASP A 384 3.22 -5.75 5.22
CA ASP A 384 2.24 -4.74 5.71
C ASP A 384 1.69 -5.13 7.09
N LEU A 385 1.34 -6.41 7.25
CA LEU A 385 0.83 -6.93 8.53
C LEU A 385 1.91 -6.90 9.62
N MET A 386 3.15 -7.27 9.28
CA MET A 386 4.27 -7.25 10.21
C MET A 386 4.65 -5.81 10.60
N LEU A 387 4.66 -4.88 9.65
CA LEU A 387 4.91 -3.47 9.90
C LEU A 387 3.85 -2.89 10.83
N LYS A 388 2.56 -3.14 10.52
CA LYS A 388 1.46 -2.76 11.41
C LYS A 388 1.63 -3.35 12.81
N ASN A 389 1.94 -4.64 12.90
CA ASN A 389 2.15 -5.31 14.19
C ASN A 389 3.33 -4.72 14.98
N TYR A 390 4.44 -4.39 14.31
CA TYR A 390 5.58 -3.73 14.92
C TYR A 390 5.23 -2.32 15.43
N LEU A 391 4.57 -1.51 14.60
CA LEU A 391 4.15 -0.16 14.96
C LEU A 391 3.16 -0.19 16.14
N ASP A 392 2.13 -1.02 16.08
CA ASP A 392 1.06 -1.08 17.09
C ASP A 392 1.58 -1.59 18.45
N ASN A 393 2.42 -2.63 18.46
CA ASN A 393 2.81 -3.31 19.70
C ASN A 393 4.15 -2.84 20.27
N ARG A 394 4.97 -2.12 19.49
CA ARG A 394 6.32 -1.77 19.91
C ARG A 394 6.67 -0.32 19.61
N GLY A 395 6.60 0.09 18.35
CA GLY A 395 6.99 1.43 17.92
C GLY A 395 6.19 2.54 18.60
N PHE A 396 4.87 2.56 18.42
CA PHE A 396 4.00 3.59 19.01
C PHE A 396 3.97 3.55 20.53
N PRO A 397 3.86 2.38 21.21
CA PRO A 397 3.96 2.33 22.66
C PRO A 397 5.26 2.95 23.20
N ALA A 398 6.41 2.66 22.58
CA ALA A 398 7.69 3.24 22.99
C ALA A 398 7.75 4.75 22.73
N MET A 399 7.28 5.21 21.57
CA MET A 399 7.19 6.64 21.24
C MET A 399 6.28 7.40 22.22
N ASN A 400 5.10 6.85 22.52
CA ASN A 400 4.16 7.45 23.46
C ASN A 400 4.74 7.53 24.88
N HIS A 401 5.44 6.49 25.31
CA HIS A 401 6.14 6.47 26.60
C HIS A 401 7.16 7.61 26.71
N ILE A 402 8.02 7.78 25.69
CA ILE A 402 9.05 8.84 25.74
C ILE A 402 8.44 10.25 25.54
N CYS A 403 7.36 10.39 24.76
CA CYS A 403 6.58 11.63 24.66
C CYS A 403 6.05 12.08 26.02
N ASN A 404 5.53 11.15 26.83
CA ASN A 404 5.06 11.45 28.19
C ASN A 404 6.19 11.95 29.10
N ILE A 405 7.37 11.31 29.06
CA ILE A 405 8.56 11.74 29.82
C ILE A 405 9.02 13.13 29.37
N ALA A 406 9.04 13.36 28.06
CA ALA A 406 9.42 14.63 27.46
C ALA A 406 8.39 15.74 27.68
N GLY A 407 7.18 15.42 28.14
CA GLY A 407 6.07 16.36 28.30
C GLY A 407 5.58 16.90 26.97
N ILE A 408 5.65 16.09 25.91
CA ILE A 408 5.13 16.41 24.58
C ILE A 408 3.61 16.39 24.63
N SER A 409 2.99 17.41 24.02
CA SER A 409 1.52 17.46 23.95
C SER A 409 0.97 16.37 23.02
N GLU A 410 -0.27 15.95 23.25
CA GLU A 410 -0.93 14.97 22.39
C GLU A 410 -0.97 15.42 20.92
N ASN A 411 -1.26 16.71 20.68
CA ASN A 411 -1.27 17.27 19.33
C ASN A 411 0.10 17.20 18.65
N GLU A 412 1.18 17.42 19.38
CA GLU A 412 2.54 17.31 18.84
C GLU A 412 2.94 15.85 18.59
N ASN A 413 2.49 14.92 19.43
CA ASN A 413 2.66 13.49 19.22
C ASN A 413 1.90 12.99 17.96
N ILE A 414 0.69 13.51 17.73
CA ILE A 414 -0.07 13.27 16.49
C ILE A 414 0.73 13.77 15.28
N GLN A 415 1.28 14.99 15.34
CA GLN A 415 2.10 15.52 14.24
C GLN A 415 3.37 14.69 13.97
N MET A 416 3.99 14.12 15.01
CA MET A 416 5.11 13.19 14.83
C MET A 416 4.66 11.89 14.14
N THR A 417 3.49 11.40 14.52
CA THR A 417 2.87 10.23 13.90
C THR A 417 2.54 10.48 12.43
N ASP A 418 2.00 11.65 12.09
CA ASP A 418 1.71 12.04 10.71
C ASP A 418 2.99 12.09 9.86
N ARG A 419 4.07 12.70 10.38
CA ARG A 419 5.39 12.72 9.70
C ARG A 419 5.98 11.33 9.52
N LEU A 420 5.74 10.42 10.46
CA LEU A 420 6.15 9.02 10.31
C LEU A 420 5.38 8.34 9.17
N PHE A 421 4.07 8.55 9.05
CA PHE A 421 3.30 7.98 7.95
C PHE A 421 3.72 8.54 6.59
N GLU A 422 3.99 9.85 6.51
CA GLU A 422 4.56 10.46 5.30
C GLU A 422 5.91 9.82 4.93
N TYR A 423 6.78 9.59 5.93
CA TYR A 423 8.06 8.93 5.74
C TYR A 423 7.92 7.49 5.22
N VAL A 424 7.07 6.69 5.86
CA VAL A 424 6.78 5.30 5.47
C VAL A 424 6.27 5.25 4.03
N GLN A 425 5.34 6.15 3.68
CA GLN A 425 4.82 6.25 2.32
C GLN A 425 5.89 6.63 1.29
N GLN A 426 6.76 7.60 1.62
CA GLN A 426 7.84 8.04 0.73
C GLN A 426 8.88 6.93 0.50
N LYS A 427 9.21 6.16 1.54
CA LYS A 427 10.16 5.03 1.47
C LYS A 427 9.56 3.75 0.91
N GLN A 428 8.26 3.76 0.58
CA GLN A 428 7.51 2.58 0.11
C GLN A 428 7.64 1.40 1.08
N LEU A 429 7.51 1.69 2.37
CA LEU A 429 7.50 0.71 3.45
C LEU A 429 6.16 0.01 3.62
#